data_AF-A0A811ZQG9-F1
#
_entry.id   AF-A0A811ZQG9-F1
#
_cell.length_a   1.000
_cell.length_b   1.000
_cell.length_c   1.000
_cell.angle_alpha   90.00
_cell.angle_beta   90.00
_cell.angle_gamma   90.00
#
_symmetry.space_group_name_H-M   'P 1'
#
loop_
_entity.id
_entity.type
_entity.pdbx_description
1 polymer ?
#
loop_
_entity_poly.entity_id
_entity_poly.type
_entity_poly.pdbx_seq_one_letter_code
_entity_poly.pdbx_strand_id
1 'polypeptide(L)' 'MTSESPLLVGWKYHQHSEATVNCQINLVLYTSYIYLSTSYYFDFDAVTLKNFIKCFLHPSHEERQHAEKLTKLQDQ' A
#
# COMPACT_ATOMS: atom_id res chain seq x y z
N MET A 1 -5.78 37.64 15.03
CA MET A 1 -5.63 36.54 14.05
C MET A 1 -4.17 36.48 13.66
N THR A 2 -3.43 35.51 14.18
CA THR A 2 -2.02 35.28 13.83
C THR A 2 -1.96 34.68 12.43
N SER A 3 -1.54 35.48 11.46
CA SER A 3 -1.19 35.03 10.12
C SER A 3 0.00 34.08 10.24
N GLU A 4 -0.20 32.79 9.99
CA GLU A 4 0.88 31.81 10.03
C GLU A 4 1.85 32.06 8.87
N SER A 5 3.16 32.09 9.18
CA SER A 5 4.21 32.32 8.20
C SER A 5 4.14 31.28 7.07
N PRO A 6 4.29 31.64 5.77
CA PRO A 6 4.19 30.70 4.64
C PRO A 6 5.10 29.47 4.76
N LEU A 7 6.27 29.62 5.39
CA LEU A 7 7.21 28.54 5.66
C LEU A 7 6.68 27.53 6.69
N LEU A 8 5.94 28.00 7.69
CA LEU A 8 5.30 27.15 8.70
C LEU A 8 4.16 26.34 8.10
N VAL A 9 3.40 26.94 7.17
CA VAL A 9 2.35 26.27 6.41
C VAL A 9 2.94 25.17 5.52
N GLY A 10 4.04 25.45 4.82
CA GLY A 10 4.75 24.45 3.99
C GLY A 10 5.32 23.29 4.82
N TRP A 11 5.93 23.58 5.97
CA TRP A 11 6.49 22.56 6.86
C TRP A 11 5.40 21.66 7.47
N LYS A 12 4.28 22.23 7.93
CA LYS A 12 3.14 21.46 8.44
C LYS A 12 2.48 20.61 7.34
N TYR A 13 2.36 21.14 6.12
CA TYR A 13 1.84 20.40 4.97
C TYR A 13 2.73 19.19 4.64
N HIS A 14 4.05 19.38 4.65
CA HIS A 14 5.01 18.30 4.43
C HIS A 14 4.89 17.18 5.49
N GLN A 15 4.84 17.54 6.77
CA GLN A 15 4.62 16.55 7.85
C GLN A 15 3.28 15.80 7.72
N HIS A 16 2.21 16.51 7.36
CA HIS A 16 0.89 15.90 7.18
C HIS A 16 0.86 14.96 5.97
N SER A 17 1.56 15.34 4.90
CA SER A 17 1.73 14.52 3.69
C SER A 17 2.51 13.24 4.01
N GLU A 18 3.63 13.35 4.74
CA GLU A 18 4.45 12.20 5.15
C GLU A 18 3.66 11.23 6.05
N ALA A 19 2.91 11.75 7.03
CA ALA A 19 2.06 10.94 7.90
C ALA A 19 0.96 10.20 7.12
N THR A 20 0.35 10.87 6.14
CA THR A 20 -0.68 10.28 5.28
C THR A 20 -0.11 9.15 4.42
N VAL A 21 1.08 9.36 3.83
CA VAL A 21 1.75 8.32 3.05
C VAL A 21 2.13 7.12 3.92
N ASN A 22 2.66 7.34 5.12
CA ASN A 22 2.98 6.25 6.05
C ASN A 22 1.73 5.44 6.46
N CYS A 23 0.61 6.11 6.71
CA CYS A 23 -0.68 5.44 6.96
C CYS A 23 -1.11 4.60 5.75
N GLN A 24 -0.96 5.12 4.53
CA GLN A 24 -1.36 4.42 3.31
C GLN A 24 -0.46 3.21 3.03
N ILE A 25 0.85 3.32 3.27
CA ILE A 25 1.80 2.21 3.19
C ILE A 25 1.39 1.10 4.17
N ASN A 26 1.12 1.44 5.43
CA ASN A 26 0.72 0.46 6.44
C ASN A 26 -0.61 -0.23 6.06
N LEU A 27 -1.58 0.53 5.55
CA LEU A 27 -2.85 -0.02 5.08
C LEU A 27 -2.64 -1.03 3.94
N VAL A 28 -1.81 -0.68 2.95
CA VAL A 28 -1.50 -1.57 1.81
C VAL A 28 -0.79 -2.84 2.28
N LEU A 29 0.16 -2.73 3.21
CA LEU A 29 0.86 -3.90 3.79
C LEU A 29 -0.12 -4.81 4.55
N TYR A 30 -1.03 -4.24 5.32
CA TYR A 30 -2.06 -4.99 6.03
C TYR A 30 -3.01 -5.71 5.07
N THR A 31 -3.46 -5.02 4.01
CA THR A 31 -4.26 -5.62 2.95
C THR A 31 -3.51 -6.77 2.26
N SER A 32 -2.21 -6.60 1.96
CA SER A 32 -1.38 -7.66 1.40
C SER A 32 -1.30 -8.88 2.31
N TYR A 33 -1.18 -8.68 3.62
CA TYR A 33 -1.16 -9.77 4.60
C TYR A 33 -2.49 -10.54 4.64
N ILE A 34 -3.63 -9.83 4.55
CA ILE A 34 -4.96 -10.46 4.47
C ILE A 34 -5.06 -11.33 3.22
N TYR A 35 -4.67 -10.83 2.05
CA TYR A 35 -4.73 -11.61 0.82
C TYR A 35 -3.83 -12.85 0.88
N LEU A 36 -2.62 -12.70 1.44
CA LEU A 36 -1.69 -13.82 1.59
C LEU A 36 -2.27 -14.89 2.52
N SER A 37 -2.74 -14.51 3.71
CA SER A 37 -3.33 -15.44 4.67
C SER A 37 -4.60 -16.13 4.12
N THR A 38 -5.42 -15.39 3.37
CA THR A 38 -6.59 -15.93 2.68
C THR A 38 -6.17 -16.95 1.61
N SER A 39 -5.11 -16.67 0.84
CA SER A 39 -4.61 -17.61 -0.16
C SER A 39 -4.10 -18.92 0.45
N TYR A 40 -3.39 -18.86 1.59
CA TYR A 40 -2.95 -20.05 2.32
C TYR A 40 -4.10 -20.84 2.93
N TYR A 41 -5.13 -20.15 3.45
CA TYR A 41 -6.33 -20.80 3.98
C TYR A 41 -7.03 -21.63 2.89
N PHE A 42 -7.15 -21.09 1.68
CA PHE A 42 -7.77 -21.79 0.56
C PHE A 42 -6.87 -22.82 -0.15
N ASP A 43 -5.55 -22.77 0.07
CA ASP A 43 -4.62 -23.80 -0.43
C ASP A 43 -4.71 -25.11 0.39
N PHE A 44 -5.18 -25.03 1.64
CA PHE A 44 -5.45 -26.21 2.48
C PHE A 44 -6.68 -27.02 2.01
N ASP A 45 -7.63 -26.37 1.32
CA ASP A 45 -8.87 -26.96 0.82
C ASP A 45 -8.72 -27.51 -0.63
N ALA A 46 -7.61 -28.23 -0.83
CA ALA A 46 -6.90 -28.46 -2.09
C ALA A 46 -7.66 -29.16 -3.25
N VAL A 47 -8.97 -29.40 -3.15
CA VAL A 47 -9.75 -30.03 -4.23
C VAL A 47 -10.39 -29.00 -5.19
N THR A 48 -10.58 -27.74 -4.78
CA THR A 48 -11.44 -26.83 -5.57
C THR A 48 -10.78 -25.52 -6.07
N LEU A 49 -9.60 -25.11 -5.57
CA LEU A 49 -9.18 -23.69 -5.71
C LEU A 49 -7.81 -23.37 -6.36
N LYS A 50 -7.13 -24.32 -7.02
CA LYS A 50 -5.85 -24.05 -7.71
C LYS A 50 -5.91 -22.96 -8.79
N ASN A 51 -7.07 -22.73 -9.39
CA ASN A 51 -7.27 -21.65 -10.37
C ASN A 51 -7.44 -20.26 -9.74
N PHE A 52 -7.96 -20.16 -8.52
CA PHE A 52 -8.10 -18.86 -7.84
C PHE A 52 -6.74 -18.26 -7.45
N ILE A 53 -5.76 -19.11 -7.10
CA ILE A 53 -4.40 -18.66 -6.79
C ILE A 53 -3.81 -17.89 -7.98
N LYS A 54 -4.04 -18.35 -9.22
CA LYS A 54 -3.60 -17.64 -10.43
C LYS A 54 -4.35 -16.33 -10.66
N CYS A 55 -5.63 -16.25 -10.32
CA CYS A 55 -6.42 -15.02 -10.43
C CYS A 55 -5.92 -13.90 -9.52
N PHE A 56 -5.33 -14.23 -8.35
CA PHE A 56 -4.81 -13.24 -7.41
C PHE A 56 -3.31 -12.96 -7.54
N LEU A 57 -2.55 -13.86 -8.18
CA LEU A 57 -1.11 -13.69 -8.35
C LEU A 57 -0.75 -12.55 -9.33
N HIS A 58 -1.51 -12.43 -10.42
CA HIS A 58 -1.26 -11.42 -11.44
C HIS A 58 -1.53 -9.99 -10.92
N PRO A 59 -2.70 -9.69 -10.32
CA PRO A 59 -2.95 -8.37 -9.74
C PRO A 59 -1.97 -8.01 -8.63
N SER A 60 -1.54 -8.98 -7.81
CA SER A 60 -0.53 -8.75 -6.77
C SER A 60 0.79 -8.25 -7.34
N HIS A 61 1.21 -8.77 -8.49
CA HIS A 61 2.44 -8.33 -9.14
C HIS A 61 2.32 -6.93 -9.75
N GLU A 62 1.16 -6.59 -10.31
CA GLU A 62 0.89 -5.23 -10.82
C GLU A 62 0.90 -4.19 -9.70
N GLU A 63 0.26 -4.47 -8.58
CA GLU A 63 0.25 -3.55 -7.42
C GLU A 63 1.65 -3.36 -6.83
N ARG A 64 2.49 -4.40 -6.84
CA ARG A 64 3.90 -4.28 -6.43
C ARG A 64 4.69 -3.34 -7.35
N GLN A 65 4.45 -3.40 -8.66
CA GLN A 65 5.06 -2.47 -9.61
C GLN A 65 4.56 -1.03 -9.44
N HIS A 66 3.30 -0.84 -9.02
CA HIS A 66 2.77 0.47 -8.67
C HIS A 66 3.47 1.04 -7.43
N ALA A 67 3.66 0.23 -6.40
CA ALA A 67 4.40 0.63 -5.20
C ALA A 67 5.84 1.06 -5.54
N GLU A 68 6.55 0.28 -6.35
CA GLU A 68 7.93 0.62 -6.77
C GLU A 68 8.01 1.93 -7.56
N LYS A 69 6.99 2.25 -8.38
CA LYS A 69 6.93 3.53 -9.10
C LYS A 69 6.68 4.71 -8.14
N LEU A 70 5.81 4.53 -7.14
CA LEU A 70 5.52 5.56 -6.15
C LEU A 70 6.73 5.85 -5.26
N THR A 71 7.46 4.82 -4.81
CA THR A 71 8.71 5.00 -4.05
C THR A 71 9.73 5.82 -4.83
N LYS A 72 9.92 5.51 -6.12
CA LYS A 72 10.84 6.28 -6.99
C LYS A 72 10.43 7.74 -7.19
N LEU A 73 9.13 8.04 -7.20
CA LEU A 73 8.63 9.41 -7.29
C LEU A 73 8.79 10.19 -5.98
N GLN A 74 8.89 9.49 -4.84
CA GLN A 74 8.99 10.09 -3.52
C GLN A 74 10.45 10.37 -3.11
N ASP A 75 11.39 9.59 -3.65
CA ASP A 75 12.85 9.79 -3.52
C ASP A 75 13.42 10.85 -4.49
N GLN A 76 12.56 11.51 -5.29
CA GLN A 76 12.90 12.57 -6.25
C GLN A 76 12.45 13.94 -5.74
#